data_AF-A0A7W0WHS6-F1
#
_entry.id   AF-A0A7W0WHS6-F1
#
_cell.length_a   1.000
_cell.length_b   1.000
_cell.length_c   1.000
_cell.angle_alpha   90.00
_cell.angle_beta   90.00
_cell.angle_gamma   90.00
#
_symmetry.space_group_name_H-M   'P 1'
#
loop_
_entity.id
_entity.type
_entity.pdbx_description
1 polymer ?
#
loop_
_entity_poly.entity_id
_entity_poly.type
_entity_poly.pdbx_seq_one_letter_code
_entity_poly.pdbx_strand_id
1 'polypeptide(L)'
;MARHGSEPVRVEAVPRAELVPTERNIEESYLFAGGANSENEIREYVVDVVLEDGGKAKRKFRYTPSKEYGDTIDFDRDVYRAIILHAFQGGGIPQDGVVYFSLYQLRKILDLPDKGSSYRKIRDSIVKLQTMAVNADTYWQELKGFKSEYYSTFARVNFEANEDRFGRASEHHWVRFDEVIVRSYHEGYVRDLDHNFYFSLNKKHSRALYSEIDLGRGKGLVWELSLQDLGLRLGMAASYRSPSAKKRALASAHEEMKRKGFLTKVSFPDKHMARYEVAEDFVMARTFLERRWTPEEEATIRALIRNNVRAGGARELVATKGTVLCNYYLRALPYQKWVRDPGGFLYKYISKEKPLDVEPPQRFLEEAEVVPDYGDLAPVEGTPAAPMDDVSTPDAEPEDVDERPTSWKPDAQTGAAAADLWRRVLQDMDGKIDATSLRVWFDSCQAISLADGRLTVVVPNPFAKDYVETRFGSVLEEAIAGRLGKSARLKVVVGERA
;
A
#
# COMPACT_ATOMS: atom_id res chain seq x y z
N MET A 1 38.78 12.36 42.18
CA MET A 1 38.87 12.10 40.72
C MET A 1 37.93 10.96 40.36
N ALA A 2 36.70 11.27 39.93
CA ALA A 2 35.75 10.27 39.44
C ALA A 2 35.45 10.60 37.98
N ARG A 3 35.94 9.75 37.07
CA ARG A 3 35.74 9.87 35.63
C ARG A 3 34.26 9.61 35.33
N HIS A 4 33.54 10.63 34.89
CA HIS A 4 32.23 10.46 34.27
C HIS A 4 32.45 9.80 32.91
N GLY A 5 32.05 8.53 32.80
CA GLY A 5 31.94 7.84 31.53
C GLY A 5 30.81 8.49 30.74
N SER A 6 31.17 9.23 29.70
CA SER A 6 30.25 9.67 28.65
C SER A 6 29.62 8.44 28.00
N GLU A 7 28.31 8.27 28.19
CA GLU A 7 27.50 7.32 27.42
C GLU A 7 27.72 7.55 25.93
N PRO A 8 27.91 6.49 25.12
CA PRO A 8 28.01 6.65 23.69
C PRO A 8 26.69 7.18 23.16
N VAL A 9 26.73 8.37 22.56
CA VAL A 9 25.64 8.92 21.77
C VAL A 9 25.27 7.86 20.72
N ARG A 10 24.13 7.19 20.90
CA ARG A 10 23.56 6.34 19.87
C ARG A 10 23.26 7.25 18.69
N VAL A 11 24.11 7.19 17.66
CA VAL A 11 23.79 7.72 16.35
C VAL A 11 22.61 6.88 15.87
N GLU A 12 21.39 7.37 16.05
CA GLU A 12 20.21 6.78 15.42
C GLU A 12 20.49 6.75 13.92
N ALA A 13 20.61 5.56 13.35
CA ALA A 13 20.70 5.39 11.92
C ALA A 13 19.51 6.14 11.30
N VAL A 14 19.78 7.05 10.36
CA VAL A 14 18.72 7.74 9.62
C VAL A 14 17.78 6.67 9.06
N PRO A 15 16.47 6.72 9.38
CA PRO A 15 15.55 5.72 8.89
C PRO A 15 15.58 5.76 7.36
N ARG A 16 15.70 4.57 6.76
CA ARG A 16 15.77 4.44 5.30
C ARG A 16 14.55 5.09 4.65
N ALA A 17 14.76 5.76 3.52
CA ALA A 17 13.70 6.42 2.79
C ALA A 17 12.57 5.44 2.45
N GLU A 18 11.33 5.84 2.73
CA GLU A 18 10.14 5.08 2.38
C GLU A 18 9.24 5.95 1.52
N LEU A 19 9.45 5.80 0.20
CA LEU A 19 8.72 6.53 -0.83
C LEU A 19 7.33 5.94 -0.99
N VAL A 20 6.37 6.67 -0.45
CA VAL A 20 4.95 6.33 -0.51
C VAL A 20 4.29 7.21 -1.56
N PRO A 21 3.56 6.64 -2.52
CA PRO A 21 2.77 7.40 -3.46
C PRO A 21 1.63 8.12 -2.73
N THR A 22 1.61 9.45 -2.82
CA THR A 22 0.55 10.32 -2.28
C THR A 22 -0.22 10.97 -3.42
N GLU A 23 -1.54 11.01 -3.31
CA GLU A 23 -2.43 11.57 -4.33
C GLU A 23 -2.24 13.09 -4.43
N ARG A 24 -1.93 13.57 -5.63
CA ARG A 24 -1.48 14.96 -5.83
C ARG A 24 -2.59 15.99 -5.65
N ASN A 25 -3.85 15.66 -5.96
CA ASN A 25 -4.95 16.60 -5.74
C ASN A 25 -5.10 16.95 -4.28
N ILE A 26 -4.95 16.00 -3.35
CA ILE A 26 -4.97 16.26 -1.91
C ILE A 26 -3.72 17.04 -1.48
N GLU A 27 -2.53 16.60 -1.91
CA GLU A 27 -1.26 17.20 -1.49
C GLU A 27 -1.02 18.61 -2.02
N GLU A 28 -1.52 18.94 -3.21
CA GLU A 28 -1.48 20.29 -3.79
C GLU A 28 -2.60 21.20 -3.29
N SER A 29 -3.53 20.65 -2.50
CA SER A 29 -4.70 21.38 -2.01
C SER A 29 -4.44 22.16 -0.73
N TYR A 30 -5.43 22.96 -0.33
CA TYR A 30 -5.43 23.69 0.94
C TYR A 30 -6.26 22.97 2.00
N LEU A 31 -6.54 21.67 1.85
CA LEU A 31 -7.40 20.90 2.75
C LEU A 31 -6.94 21.06 4.21
N PHE A 32 -5.65 20.96 4.48
CA PHE A 32 -5.10 21.04 5.84
C PHE A 32 -4.66 22.44 6.28
N ALA A 33 -5.02 23.48 5.52
CA ALA A 33 -4.66 24.87 5.84
C ALA A 33 -5.60 25.55 6.85
N GLY A 34 -6.50 24.79 7.48
CA GLY A 34 -7.44 25.30 8.47
C GLY A 34 -6.76 25.77 9.75
N GLY A 35 -7.40 26.70 10.47
CA GLY A 35 -6.96 27.14 11.79
C GLY A 35 -7.64 26.34 12.90
N ALA A 36 -6.94 26.07 14.00
CA ALA A 36 -7.57 25.40 15.16
C ALA A 36 -8.77 26.17 15.76
N ASN A 37 -8.93 27.46 15.42
CA ASN A 37 -9.98 28.35 15.92
C ASN A 37 -10.95 28.83 14.81
N SER A 38 -10.86 28.31 13.57
CA SER A 38 -11.83 28.63 12.51
C SER A 38 -13.03 27.70 12.64
N GLU A 39 -13.88 27.93 13.64
CA GLU A 39 -15.11 27.16 13.79
C GLU A 39 -16.05 27.44 12.61
N ASN A 40 -16.23 26.44 11.76
CA ASN A 40 -17.25 26.36 10.71
C ASN A 40 -17.18 27.41 9.59
N GLU A 41 -16.03 28.07 9.42
CA GLU A 41 -15.83 28.99 8.30
C GLU A 41 -15.57 28.21 7.00
N ILE A 42 -16.35 28.52 5.97
CA ILE A 42 -16.11 27.98 4.62
C ILE A 42 -14.84 28.63 4.08
N ARG A 43 -13.88 27.82 3.67
CA ARG A 43 -12.63 28.30 3.05
C ARG A 43 -12.71 28.14 1.54
N GLU A 44 -12.45 29.21 0.80
CA GLU A 44 -12.34 29.20 -0.66
C GLU A 44 -10.99 29.71 -1.12
N TYR A 45 -10.39 29.01 -2.08
CA TYR A 45 -9.12 29.35 -2.69
C TYR A 45 -9.23 29.27 -4.21
N VAL A 46 -8.60 30.22 -4.90
CA VAL A 46 -8.44 30.19 -6.35
C VAL A 46 -6.96 30.36 -6.65
N VAL A 47 -6.38 29.41 -7.37
CA VAL A 47 -4.95 29.35 -7.64
C VAL A 47 -4.71 29.23 -9.13
N ASP A 48 -3.79 30.06 -9.64
CA ASP A 48 -3.32 29.94 -11.01
C ASP A 48 -2.39 28.73 -11.14
N VAL A 49 -2.62 27.90 -12.16
CA VAL A 49 -1.80 26.73 -12.47
C VAL A 49 -1.37 26.75 -13.93
N VAL A 50 -0.23 26.12 -14.19
CA VAL A 50 0.28 25.92 -15.55
C VAL A 50 0.04 24.46 -15.93
N LEU A 51 -0.67 24.24 -17.03
CA LEU A 51 -0.95 22.94 -17.61
C LEU A 51 0.29 22.36 -18.30
N GLU A 52 0.26 21.07 -18.64
CA GLU A 52 1.39 20.39 -19.30
C GLU A 52 1.73 21.01 -20.67
N ASP A 53 0.75 21.58 -21.37
CA ASP A 53 0.93 22.28 -22.64
C ASP A 53 1.44 23.72 -22.51
N GLY A 54 1.71 24.18 -21.27
CA GLY A 54 2.10 25.55 -20.96
C GLY A 54 0.93 26.53 -20.85
N GLY A 55 -0.30 26.08 -21.05
CA GLY A 55 -1.52 26.85 -20.84
C GLY A 55 -1.69 27.27 -19.39
N LYS A 56 -2.33 28.42 -19.15
CA LYS A 56 -2.68 28.88 -17.80
C LYS A 56 -4.13 28.50 -17.50
N ALA A 57 -4.36 27.86 -16.37
CA ALA A 57 -5.68 27.55 -15.85
C ALA A 57 -5.82 28.08 -14.42
N LYS A 58 -7.05 28.07 -13.91
CA LYS A 58 -7.34 28.35 -12.50
C LYS A 58 -7.92 27.11 -11.87
N ARG A 59 -7.48 26.79 -10.65
CA ARG A 59 -8.09 25.77 -9.80
C ARG A 59 -8.82 26.44 -8.66
N LYS A 60 -10.07 26.07 -8.45
CA LYS A 60 -10.87 26.43 -7.29
C LYS A 60 -10.86 25.30 -6.27
N PHE A 61 -10.74 25.67 -5.00
CA PHE A 61 -10.92 24.78 -3.87
C PHE A 61 -11.89 25.41 -2.88
N ARG A 62 -12.81 24.62 -2.35
CA ARG A 62 -13.78 25.03 -1.35
C ARG A 62 -13.94 23.92 -0.32
N TYR A 63 -13.76 24.28 0.95
CA TYR A 63 -13.87 23.36 2.08
C TYR A 63 -14.99 23.82 3.00
N THR A 64 -15.91 22.92 3.32
CA THR A 64 -17.01 23.17 4.24
C THR A 64 -16.87 22.24 5.45
N PRO A 65 -16.37 22.76 6.58
CA PRO A 65 -16.26 22.00 7.82
C PRO A 65 -17.63 21.56 8.34
N SER A 66 -17.67 20.42 9.02
CA SER A 66 -18.87 20.00 9.74
C SER A 66 -18.99 20.74 11.07
N LYS A 67 -20.23 21.05 11.49
CA LYS A 67 -20.48 21.79 12.74
C LYS A 67 -19.89 21.11 13.98
N GLU A 68 -19.83 19.78 13.97
CA GLU A 68 -19.41 18.96 15.11
C GLU A 68 -17.88 18.79 15.17
N TYR A 69 -17.20 18.62 14.03
CA TYR A 69 -15.78 18.27 14.00
C TYR A 69 -14.86 19.44 13.61
N GLY A 70 -15.41 20.52 13.04
CA GLY A 70 -14.64 21.70 12.66
C GLY A 70 -13.66 21.45 11.52
N ASP A 71 -12.70 22.37 11.37
CA ASP A 71 -11.81 22.44 10.21
C ASP A 71 -10.58 21.52 10.33
N THR A 72 -10.03 21.12 9.18
CA THR A 72 -8.87 20.23 9.08
C THR A 72 -7.56 21.01 9.24
N ILE A 73 -6.69 20.50 10.11
CA ILE A 73 -5.42 21.10 10.50
C ILE A 73 -4.23 20.17 10.18
N ASP A 74 -3.00 20.61 10.49
CA ASP A 74 -1.77 19.82 10.30
C ASP A 74 -1.83 18.42 10.94
N PHE A 75 -2.47 18.27 12.11
CA PHE A 75 -2.62 16.96 12.73
C PHE A 75 -3.49 16.01 11.89
N ASP A 76 -4.49 16.53 11.19
CA ASP A 76 -5.34 15.74 10.30
C ASP A 76 -4.55 15.29 9.05
N ARG A 77 -3.60 16.10 8.59
CA ARG A 77 -2.62 15.72 7.54
C ARG A 77 -1.77 14.54 8.00
N ASP A 78 -1.28 14.58 9.23
CA ASP A 78 -0.47 13.50 9.80
C ASP A 78 -1.25 12.19 9.87
N VAL A 79 -2.52 12.23 10.30
CA VAL A 79 -3.41 11.05 10.36
C VAL A 79 -3.68 10.49 8.96
N TYR A 80 -4.00 11.35 8.00
CA TYR A 80 -4.17 10.95 6.59
C TYR A 80 -2.94 10.24 6.05
N ARG A 81 -1.74 10.80 6.26
CA ARG A 81 -0.49 10.18 5.81
C ARG A 81 -0.13 8.90 6.55
N ALA A 82 -0.52 8.78 7.82
CA ALA A 82 -0.35 7.53 8.55
C ALA A 82 -1.20 6.40 7.94
N ILE A 83 -2.42 6.72 7.48
CA ILE A 83 -3.28 5.77 6.76
C ILE A 83 -2.69 5.41 5.39
N ILE A 84 -2.16 6.38 4.63
CA ILE A 84 -1.51 6.07 3.33
C ILE A 84 -0.27 5.20 3.54
N LEU A 85 0.60 5.54 4.50
CA LEU A 85 1.77 4.71 4.81
C LEU A 85 1.35 3.29 5.19
N HIS A 86 0.27 3.17 5.98
CA HIS A 86 -0.26 1.86 6.34
C HIS A 86 -0.80 1.09 5.13
N ALA A 87 -1.60 1.72 4.28
CA ALA A 87 -2.11 1.13 3.04
C ALA A 87 -0.95 0.67 2.14
N PHE A 88 0.06 1.52 1.98
CA PHE A 88 1.26 1.23 1.20
C PHE A 88 2.04 0.03 1.73
N GLN A 89 2.18 -0.10 3.05
CA GLN A 89 2.76 -1.29 3.68
C GLN A 89 1.94 -2.56 3.40
N GLY A 90 0.63 -2.43 3.15
CA GLY A 90 -0.28 -3.50 2.75
C GLY A 90 -0.44 -3.69 1.24
N GLY A 91 0.33 -2.98 0.40
CA GLY A 91 0.26 -3.10 -1.06
C GLY A 91 -0.33 -1.90 -1.82
N GLY A 92 -0.66 -0.80 -1.12
CA GLY A 92 -1.21 0.42 -1.69
C GLY A 92 -2.70 0.62 -1.39
N ILE A 93 -3.31 1.63 -2.01
CA ILE A 93 -4.76 1.85 -1.91
C ILE A 93 -5.46 0.84 -2.85
N PRO A 94 -6.37 -0.01 -2.37
CA PRO A 94 -7.08 -0.97 -3.24
C PRO A 94 -8.03 -0.29 -4.25
N GLN A 95 -8.49 -1.04 -5.26
CA GLN A 95 -9.41 -0.53 -6.29
C GLN A 95 -10.80 -0.15 -5.73
N ASP A 96 -11.24 -0.82 -4.67
CA ASP A 96 -12.49 -0.48 -3.97
C ASP A 96 -12.34 0.70 -2.99
N GLY A 97 -11.09 1.15 -2.78
CA GLY A 97 -10.71 2.23 -1.86
C GLY A 97 -10.74 1.84 -0.38
N VAL A 98 -10.95 0.57 -0.01
CA VAL A 98 -11.10 0.16 1.39
C VAL A 98 -9.74 -0.14 2.01
N VAL A 99 -9.42 0.55 3.11
CA VAL A 99 -8.20 0.31 3.89
C VAL A 99 -8.59 -0.03 5.32
N TYR A 100 -8.26 -1.25 5.73
CA TYR A 100 -8.38 -1.72 7.11
C TYR A 100 -7.21 -1.22 7.95
N PHE A 101 -7.44 -0.95 9.23
CA PHE A 101 -6.40 -0.49 10.15
C PHE A 101 -6.76 -0.78 11.62
N SER A 102 -5.78 -0.67 12.51
CA SER A 102 -5.99 -0.55 13.96
C SER A 102 -5.57 0.84 14.44
N LEU A 103 -6.27 1.40 15.43
CA LEU A 103 -5.87 2.69 15.99
C LEU A 103 -4.50 2.60 16.68
N TYR A 104 -4.17 1.43 17.22
CA TYR A 104 -2.86 1.13 17.78
C TYR A 104 -1.73 1.33 16.76
N GLN A 105 -1.89 0.82 15.53
CA GLN A 105 -0.91 0.99 14.48
C GLN A 105 -0.76 2.45 14.05
N LEU A 106 -1.87 3.16 13.86
CA LEU A 106 -1.82 4.59 13.52
C LEU A 106 -1.16 5.41 14.62
N ARG A 107 -1.47 5.13 15.91
CA ARG A 107 -0.81 5.77 17.05
C ARG A 107 0.71 5.54 17.05
N LYS A 108 1.16 4.33 16.69
CA LYS A 108 2.59 4.01 16.55
C LYS A 108 3.25 4.84 15.46
N ILE A 109 2.65 4.92 14.28
CA ILE A 109 3.17 5.70 13.15
C ILE A 109 3.27 7.19 13.53
N LEU A 110 2.26 7.72 14.22
CA LEU A 110 2.19 9.11 14.66
C LEU A 110 3.07 9.43 15.87
N ASP A 111 3.72 8.43 16.47
CA ASP A 111 4.52 8.52 17.69
C ASP A 111 3.77 9.22 18.85
N LEU A 112 2.48 8.90 19.02
CA LEU A 112 1.67 9.49 20.10
C LEU A 112 1.73 8.66 21.39
N PRO A 113 1.64 9.26 22.59
CA PRO A 113 1.62 8.48 23.84
C PRO A 113 0.52 7.43 23.87
N ASP A 114 0.78 6.27 24.48
CA ASP A 114 -0.20 5.19 24.61
C ASP A 114 -1.22 5.49 25.72
N LYS A 115 -2.25 6.27 25.37
CA LYS A 115 -3.33 6.69 26.27
C LYS A 115 -4.62 6.96 25.50
N GLY A 116 -5.77 6.75 26.13
CA GLY A 116 -7.09 6.89 25.51
C GLY A 116 -7.32 8.22 24.75
N SER A 117 -6.73 9.33 25.21
CA SER A 117 -6.83 10.62 24.51
C SER A 117 -6.11 10.65 23.17
N SER A 118 -5.02 9.89 22.98
CA SER A 118 -4.34 9.76 21.69
C SER A 118 -5.22 9.03 20.67
N TYR A 119 -5.81 7.90 21.09
CA TYR A 119 -6.74 7.13 20.26
C TYR A 119 -7.97 7.96 19.85
N ARG A 120 -8.55 8.71 20.81
CA ARG A 120 -9.67 9.61 20.54
C ARG A 120 -9.31 10.68 19.51
N LYS A 121 -8.15 11.33 19.64
CA LYS A 121 -7.69 12.33 18.66
C LYS A 121 -7.57 11.78 17.24
N ILE A 122 -7.05 10.56 17.10
CA ILE A 122 -6.95 9.89 15.79
C ILE A 122 -8.36 9.62 15.24
N ARG A 123 -9.25 9.06 16.07
CA ARG A 123 -10.64 8.80 15.68
C ARG A 123 -11.36 10.06 15.22
N ASP A 124 -11.29 11.13 16.03
CA ASP A 124 -11.93 12.42 15.73
C ASP A 124 -11.38 13.02 14.43
N SER A 125 -10.08 12.88 14.18
CA SER A 125 -9.43 13.31 12.94
C SER A 125 -9.93 12.56 11.70
N ILE A 126 -10.07 11.23 11.79
CA ILE A 126 -10.60 10.40 10.70
C ILE A 126 -12.07 10.77 10.40
N VAL A 127 -12.89 10.96 11.43
CA VAL A 127 -14.29 11.40 11.25
C VAL A 127 -14.33 12.80 10.66
N LYS A 128 -13.46 13.71 11.12
CA LYS A 128 -13.35 15.05 10.55
C LYS A 128 -13.06 15.01 9.04
N LEU A 129 -12.09 14.19 8.62
CA LEU A 129 -11.75 13.99 7.20
C LEU A 129 -12.90 13.38 6.37
N GLN A 130 -13.74 12.56 6.99
CA GLN A 130 -14.95 12.02 6.36
C GLN A 130 -16.06 13.06 6.23
N THR A 131 -16.26 13.89 7.26
CA THR A 131 -17.34 14.90 7.27
C THR A 131 -16.99 16.21 6.57
N MET A 132 -15.71 16.45 6.28
CA MET A 132 -15.25 17.64 5.55
C MET A 132 -15.69 17.56 4.09
N ALA A 133 -16.64 18.41 3.71
CA ALA A 133 -17.08 18.48 2.32
C ALA A 133 -16.09 19.30 1.49
N VAL A 134 -15.59 18.69 0.43
CA VAL A 134 -14.62 19.24 -0.52
C VAL A 134 -15.33 19.50 -1.84
N ASN A 135 -15.22 20.71 -2.36
CA ASN A 135 -15.51 21.03 -3.74
C ASN A 135 -14.22 21.57 -4.36
N ALA A 136 -13.61 20.80 -5.25
CA ALA A 136 -12.31 21.15 -5.80
C ALA A 136 -12.21 20.81 -7.28
N ASP A 137 -11.41 21.61 -7.98
CA ASP A 137 -10.94 21.31 -9.33
C ASP A 137 -9.84 20.25 -9.25
N THR A 138 -10.23 19.02 -9.58
CA THR A 138 -9.38 17.82 -9.54
C THR A 138 -8.83 17.50 -10.93
N TYR A 139 -7.57 17.10 -10.98
CA TYR A 139 -6.94 16.71 -12.23
C TYR A 139 -7.57 15.42 -12.78
N TRP A 140 -7.83 15.41 -14.08
CA TRP A 140 -8.37 14.27 -14.80
C TRP A 140 -7.44 13.89 -15.94
N GLN A 141 -6.92 12.67 -15.93
CA GLN A 141 -5.87 12.25 -16.85
C GLN A 141 -6.33 12.28 -18.32
N GLU A 142 -7.53 11.80 -18.62
CA GLU A 142 -8.08 11.75 -19.98
C GLU A 142 -8.27 13.15 -20.60
N LEU A 143 -8.62 14.14 -19.77
CA LEU A 143 -8.83 15.52 -20.20
C LEU A 143 -7.53 16.33 -20.22
N LYS A 144 -6.45 15.79 -19.61
CA LYS A 144 -5.22 16.54 -19.29
C LYS A 144 -5.52 17.91 -18.68
N GLY A 145 -6.53 17.94 -17.81
CA GLY A 145 -7.13 19.18 -17.33
C GLY A 145 -7.83 18.98 -15.99
N PHE A 146 -8.56 20.00 -15.55
CA PHE A 146 -9.24 19.97 -14.25
C PHE A 146 -10.75 19.94 -14.41
N LYS A 147 -11.41 19.17 -13.54
CA LYS A 147 -12.87 19.09 -13.43
C LYS A 147 -13.29 19.32 -11.98
N SER A 148 -14.33 20.11 -11.78
CA SER A 148 -14.90 20.36 -10.46
C SER A 148 -15.61 19.09 -9.96
N GLU A 149 -15.19 18.61 -8.78
CA GLU A 149 -15.75 17.44 -8.12
C GLU A 149 -16.17 17.78 -6.70
N TYR A 150 -17.20 17.08 -6.21
CA TYR A 150 -17.75 17.24 -4.86
C TYR A 150 -17.58 15.92 -4.11
N TYR A 151 -16.76 15.91 -3.07
CA TYR A 151 -16.33 14.68 -2.42
C TYR A 151 -15.90 14.93 -0.96
N SER A 152 -15.56 13.86 -0.25
CA SER A 152 -14.87 13.91 1.04
C SER A 152 -13.54 13.15 0.96
N THR A 153 -12.65 13.27 1.94
CA THR A 153 -11.40 12.47 1.89
C THR A 153 -11.69 10.98 2.04
N PHE A 154 -12.61 10.65 2.93
CA PHE A 154 -13.16 9.31 3.10
C PHE A 154 -14.65 9.35 2.80
N ALA A 155 -15.11 8.55 1.84
CA ALA A 155 -16.54 8.39 1.56
C ALA A 155 -17.26 7.70 2.72
N ARG A 156 -16.57 6.79 3.42
CA ARG A 156 -17.13 6.07 4.57
C ARG A 156 -16.04 5.68 5.57
N VAL A 157 -16.42 5.64 6.84
CA VAL A 157 -15.56 5.21 7.95
C VAL A 157 -16.36 4.24 8.82
N ASN A 158 -15.69 3.20 9.31
CA ASN A 158 -16.24 2.27 10.28
C ASN A 158 -15.25 2.06 11.42
N PHE A 159 -15.77 2.13 12.65
CA PHE A 159 -15.05 1.77 13.85
C PHE A 159 -15.73 0.60 14.54
N GLU A 160 -15.25 -0.61 14.27
CA GLU A 160 -15.69 -1.82 14.98
C GLU A 160 -14.74 -2.18 16.12
N ALA A 161 -15.30 -2.38 17.32
CA ALA A 161 -14.60 -2.90 18.47
C ALA A 161 -15.38 -4.12 18.99
N ASN A 162 -14.81 -5.31 18.81
CA ASN A 162 -15.40 -6.57 19.23
C ASN A 162 -14.58 -7.18 20.35
N GLU A 163 -15.24 -7.80 21.31
CA GLU A 163 -14.58 -8.72 22.24
C GLU A 163 -14.64 -10.13 21.65
N ASP A 164 -13.51 -10.80 21.54
CA ASP A 164 -13.50 -12.22 21.16
C ASP A 164 -14.11 -13.08 22.29
N ARG A 165 -14.28 -14.38 22.02
CA ARG A 165 -14.84 -15.36 22.96
C ARG A 165 -13.99 -15.54 24.23
N PHE A 166 -12.79 -14.97 24.26
CA PHE A 166 -11.83 -14.99 25.35
C PHE A 166 -11.67 -13.63 26.03
N GLY A 167 -12.54 -12.65 25.71
CA GLY A 167 -12.53 -11.31 26.28
C GLY A 167 -11.40 -10.41 25.76
N ARG A 168 -10.77 -10.75 24.63
CA ARG A 168 -9.74 -9.91 23.99
C ARG A 168 -10.42 -8.93 23.04
N ALA A 169 -10.12 -7.65 23.21
CA ALA A 169 -10.55 -6.63 22.26
C ALA A 169 -9.87 -6.86 20.89
N SER A 170 -10.68 -6.91 19.85
CA SER A 170 -10.28 -6.93 18.44
C SER A 170 -10.90 -5.72 17.74
N GLU A 171 -10.05 -4.87 17.19
CA GLU A 171 -10.44 -3.68 16.45
C GLU A 171 -10.36 -3.99 14.95
N HIS A 172 -11.49 -3.90 14.24
CA HIS A 172 -11.58 -4.13 12.79
C HIS A 172 -12.03 -2.85 12.08
N HIS A 173 -11.28 -1.77 12.26
CA HIS A 173 -11.64 -0.49 11.67
C HIS A 173 -11.28 -0.44 10.19
N TRP A 174 -12.03 0.34 9.43
CA TRP A 174 -11.72 0.61 8.04
C TRP A 174 -12.19 1.98 7.59
N VAL A 175 -11.49 2.54 6.61
CA VAL A 175 -11.93 3.70 5.85
C VAL A 175 -12.11 3.30 4.39
N ARG A 176 -13.06 3.94 3.71
CA ARG A 176 -13.16 3.90 2.25
C ARG A 176 -12.80 5.27 1.72
N PHE A 177 -11.71 5.35 0.96
CA PHE A 177 -11.36 6.55 0.22
C PHE A 177 -12.47 6.87 -0.79
N ASP A 178 -12.67 8.16 -1.03
CA ASP A 178 -13.62 8.60 -2.04
C ASP A 178 -13.15 8.20 -3.46
N GLU A 179 -14.09 7.91 -4.35
CA GLU A 179 -13.81 7.44 -5.71
C GLU A 179 -12.94 8.43 -6.50
N VAL A 180 -13.06 9.73 -6.22
CA VAL A 180 -12.23 10.77 -6.84
C VAL A 180 -10.74 10.55 -6.52
N ILE A 181 -10.43 10.21 -5.27
CA ILE A 181 -9.07 9.96 -4.80
C ILE A 181 -8.58 8.60 -5.31
N VAL A 182 -9.41 7.56 -5.23
CA VAL A 182 -9.06 6.21 -5.69
C VAL A 182 -8.74 6.22 -7.18
N ARG A 183 -9.60 6.83 -8.01
CA ARG A 183 -9.37 7.00 -9.44
C ARG A 183 -8.04 7.72 -9.70
N SER A 184 -7.86 8.90 -9.10
CA SER A 184 -6.67 9.71 -9.34
C SER A 184 -5.36 9.00 -8.91
N TYR A 185 -5.42 8.23 -7.82
CA TYR A 185 -4.32 7.39 -7.36
C TYR A 185 -3.95 6.30 -8.38
N HIS A 186 -4.95 5.55 -8.89
CA HIS A 186 -4.73 4.46 -9.84
C HIS A 186 -4.40 4.95 -11.27
N GLU A 187 -4.84 6.15 -11.65
CA GLU A 187 -4.39 6.87 -12.85
C GLU A 187 -2.93 7.35 -12.77
N GLY A 188 -2.30 7.21 -11.60
CA GLY A 188 -0.92 7.59 -11.39
C GLY A 188 -0.73 9.11 -11.23
N TYR A 189 -1.79 9.87 -10.91
CA TYR A 189 -1.67 11.26 -10.48
C TYR A 189 -1.21 11.34 -9.01
N VAL A 190 -0.10 10.66 -8.76
CA VAL A 190 0.54 10.51 -7.46
C VAL A 190 1.92 11.13 -7.49
N ARG A 191 2.44 11.38 -6.31
CA ARG A 191 3.84 11.76 -6.10
C ARG A 191 4.40 10.98 -4.94
N ASP A 192 5.62 10.49 -5.11
CA ASP A 192 6.35 9.83 -4.04
C ASP A 192 6.88 10.83 -3.01
N LEU A 193 6.54 10.57 -1.74
CA LEU A 193 7.04 11.32 -0.60
C LEU A 193 7.71 10.38 0.39
N ASP A 194 8.90 10.74 0.86
CA ASP A 194 9.58 9.99 1.93
C ASP A 194 8.85 10.16 3.27
N HIS A 195 8.04 9.17 3.63
CA HIS A 195 7.26 9.17 4.86
C HIS A 195 8.10 8.90 6.10
N ASN A 196 9.22 8.20 5.97
CA ASN A 196 10.14 8.01 7.10
C ASN A 196 10.82 9.31 7.46
N PHE A 197 11.27 10.09 6.46
CA PHE A 197 11.75 11.43 6.73
C PHE A 197 10.65 12.32 7.32
N TYR A 198 9.44 12.31 6.73
CA TYR A 198 8.28 13.07 7.21
C TYR A 198 7.99 12.84 8.69
N PHE A 199 7.74 11.58 9.10
CA PHE A 199 7.39 11.26 10.49
C PHE A 199 8.54 11.44 11.46
N SER A 200 9.79 11.45 10.97
CA SER A 200 10.93 11.80 11.81
C SER A 200 10.88 13.27 12.26
N LEU A 201 10.25 14.17 11.51
CA LEU A 201 10.20 15.61 11.82
C LEU A 201 9.25 15.88 12.98
N ASN A 202 9.71 16.64 13.97
CA ASN A 202 8.99 16.86 15.23
C ASN A 202 8.79 18.34 15.57
N LYS A 203 9.45 19.28 14.89
CA LYS A 203 9.20 20.71 15.14
C LYS A 203 7.92 21.17 14.44
N LYS A 204 7.29 22.19 15.03
CA LYS A 204 6.10 22.83 14.46
C LYS A 204 6.38 23.28 13.03
N HIS A 205 5.44 23.05 12.13
CA HIS A 205 5.54 23.32 10.69
C HIS A 205 6.56 22.49 9.91
N SER A 206 7.45 21.69 10.53
CA SER A 206 8.46 20.93 9.78
C SER A 206 7.86 19.96 8.77
N ARG A 207 6.86 19.19 9.20
CA ARG A 207 6.14 18.21 8.38
C ARG A 207 5.47 18.86 7.17
N ALA A 208 4.65 19.88 7.42
CA ALA A 208 3.99 20.65 6.36
C ALA A 208 5.03 21.32 5.44
N LEU A 209 6.06 21.97 5.98
CA LEU A 209 7.08 22.67 5.19
C LEU A 209 7.91 21.72 4.34
N TYR A 210 8.31 20.56 4.85
CA TYR A 210 8.96 19.52 4.05
C TYR A 210 8.10 19.13 2.85
N SER A 211 6.79 19.00 3.08
CA SER A 211 5.84 18.62 2.03
C SER A 211 5.73 19.69 0.95
N GLU A 212 5.61 20.96 1.34
CA GLU A 212 5.56 22.07 0.39
C GLU A 212 6.86 22.23 -0.38
N ILE A 213 8.03 22.08 0.28
CA ILE A 213 9.34 22.18 -0.40
C ILE A 213 9.52 21.03 -1.38
N ASP A 214 9.22 19.79 -0.95
CA ASP A 214 9.32 18.65 -1.84
C ASP A 214 8.37 18.84 -3.02
N LEU A 215 7.10 19.12 -2.75
CA LEU A 215 6.10 19.39 -3.78
C LEU A 215 6.54 20.47 -4.77
N GLY A 216 6.88 21.65 -4.25
CA GLY A 216 7.13 22.84 -5.06
C GLY A 216 8.43 22.82 -5.87
N ARG A 217 9.49 22.13 -5.40
CA ARG A 217 10.76 22.07 -6.13
C ARG A 217 10.69 21.19 -7.39
N GLY A 218 9.69 20.32 -7.51
CA GLY A 218 9.64 19.28 -8.53
C GLY A 218 10.91 18.42 -8.51
N LYS A 219 11.63 18.36 -9.64
CA LYS A 219 12.93 17.67 -9.76
C LYS A 219 14.13 18.56 -9.40
N GLY A 220 13.91 19.86 -9.17
CA GLY A 220 14.97 20.81 -8.84
C GLY A 220 15.48 20.66 -7.39
N LEU A 221 16.62 21.29 -7.13
CA LEU A 221 17.20 21.40 -5.79
C LEU A 221 16.84 22.72 -5.08
N VAL A 222 16.24 23.66 -5.80
CA VAL A 222 15.91 24.99 -5.29
C VAL A 222 14.42 25.23 -5.45
N TRP A 223 13.81 25.80 -4.41
CA TRP A 223 12.44 26.27 -4.46
C TRP A 223 12.29 27.62 -3.76
N GLU A 224 11.53 28.50 -4.40
CA GLU A 224 11.27 29.86 -3.93
C GLU A 224 9.76 30.11 -3.87
N LEU A 225 9.32 30.75 -2.78
CA LEU A 225 7.92 31.11 -2.59
C LEU A 225 7.80 32.37 -1.73
N SER A 226 6.73 33.14 -1.92
CA SER A 226 6.37 34.22 -1.01
C SER A 226 6.04 33.65 0.38
N LEU A 227 6.43 34.37 1.44
CA LEU A 227 6.12 34.04 2.82
C LEU A 227 4.62 34.15 3.12
N GLN A 228 3.87 34.90 2.31
CA GLN A 228 2.42 34.98 2.44
C GLN A 228 1.78 33.68 1.97
N ASP A 229 2.12 33.22 0.77
CA ASP A 229 1.61 31.96 0.20
C ASP A 229 2.09 30.77 1.01
N LEU A 230 3.35 30.79 1.46
CA LEU A 230 3.87 29.77 2.36
C LEU A 230 3.08 29.72 3.66
N GLY A 231 2.81 30.87 4.27
CA GLY A 231 2.02 30.94 5.50
C GLY A 231 0.62 30.38 5.32
N LEU A 232 0.00 30.63 4.17
CA LEU A 232 -1.31 30.08 3.83
C LEU A 232 -1.28 28.56 3.69
N ARG A 233 -0.33 28.01 2.93
CA ARG A 233 -0.17 26.56 2.68
C ARG A 233 0.16 25.76 3.95
N LEU A 234 0.90 26.38 4.87
CA LEU A 234 1.27 25.79 6.16
C LEU A 234 0.23 25.99 7.26
N GLY A 235 -0.96 26.55 6.94
CA GLY A 235 -2.00 26.82 7.95
C GLY A 235 -1.52 27.73 9.09
N MET A 236 -0.58 28.64 8.81
CA MET A 236 -0.01 29.50 9.84
C MET A 236 -1.09 30.43 10.42
N ALA A 237 -1.19 30.48 11.74
CA ALA A 237 -2.17 31.31 12.43
C ALA A 237 -2.13 32.78 11.94
N ALA A 238 -3.32 33.39 11.82
CA ALA A 238 -3.48 34.78 11.38
C ALA A 238 -2.74 35.81 12.26
N SER A 239 -2.32 35.41 13.47
CA SER A 239 -1.46 36.22 14.35
C SER A 239 -0.07 36.48 13.77
N TYR A 240 0.42 35.64 12.86
CA TYR A 240 1.69 35.83 12.15
C TYR A 240 1.57 36.87 11.02
N ARG A 241 1.22 38.10 11.38
CA ARG A 241 0.89 39.19 10.42
C ARG A 241 2.09 39.67 9.61
N SER A 242 3.30 39.66 10.18
CA SER A 242 4.50 40.18 9.52
C SER A 242 5.41 39.08 8.94
N PRO A 243 6.16 39.36 7.86
CA PRO A 243 7.15 38.42 7.33
C PRO A 243 8.18 37.98 8.38
N SER A 244 8.66 38.90 9.22
CA SER A 244 9.60 38.57 10.30
C SER A 244 9.01 37.64 11.37
N ALA A 245 7.70 37.73 11.65
CA ALA A 245 7.03 36.79 12.54
C ALA A 245 6.97 35.38 11.93
N LYS A 246 6.65 35.29 10.62
CA LYS A 246 6.67 34.01 9.90
C LYS A 246 8.06 33.39 9.86
N LYS A 247 9.11 34.17 9.54
CA LYS A 247 10.51 33.73 9.57
C LYS A 247 10.90 33.14 10.93
N ARG A 248 10.55 33.82 12.03
CA ARG A 248 10.81 33.32 13.39
C ARG A 248 10.06 32.03 13.71
N ALA A 249 8.81 31.89 13.26
CA ALA A 249 8.01 30.69 13.49
C ALA A 249 8.56 29.45 12.75
N LEU A 250 9.22 29.65 11.60
CA LEU A 250 9.81 28.57 10.81
C LEU A 250 11.26 28.23 11.18
N ALA A 251 11.92 29.06 11.99
CA ALA A 251 13.35 28.90 12.29
C ALA A 251 13.68 27.51 12.90
N SER A 252 12.85 27.02 13.81
CA SER A 252 13.07 25.69 14.42
C SER A 252 12.91 24.55 13.41
N ALA A 253 11.99 24.68 12.46
CA ALA A 253 11.80 23.72 11.37
C ALA A 253 12.99 23.73 10.40
N HIS A 254 13.50 24.92 10.06
CA HIS A 254 14.68 25.08 9.21
C HIS A 254 15.91 24.38 9.83
N GLU A 255 16.18 24.61 11.11
CA GLU A 255 17.31 23.99 11.80
C GLU A 255 17.15 22.47 11.94
N GLU A 256 15.93 21.98 12.19
CA GLU A 256 15.67 20.54 12.20
C GLU A 256 15.96 19.89 10.84
N MET A 257 15.47 20.49 9.75
CA MET A 257 15.64 19.95 8.40
C MET A 257 17.09 20.03 7.90
N LYS A 258 17.85 21.07 8.28
CA LYS A 258 19.29 21.13 8.02
C LYS A 258 20.04 20.01 8.75
N ARG A 259 19.79 19.87 10.06
CA ARG A 259 20.41 18.83 10.89
C ARG A 259 20.14 17.42 10.38
N LYS A 260 18.96 17.19 9.80
CA LYS A 260 18.57 15.90 9.23
C LYS A 260 18.95 15.71 7.75
N GLY A 261 19.71 16.66 7.18
CA GLY A 261 20.27 16.53 5.85
C GLY A 261 19.30 16.77 4.70
N PHE A 262 18.11 17.30 4.94
CA PHE A 262 17.18 17.66 3.85
C PHE A 262 17.52 19.02 3.23
N LEU A 263 17.81 20.03 4.06
CA LEU A 263 18.17 21.36 3.58
C LEU A 263 19.67 21.62 3.71
N THR A 264 20.29 22.10 2.64
CA THR A 264 21.65 22.65 2.68
C THR A 264 21.62 24.11 3.11
N LYS A 265 20.66 24.88 2.59
CA LYS A 265 20.57 26.31 2.83
C LYS A 265 19.13 26.81 2.86
N VAL A 266 18.92 27.80 3.72
CA VAL A 266 17.69 28.61 3.75
C VAL A 266 18.13 30.06 3.67
N SER A 267 17.52 30.80 2.75
CA SER A 267 17.79 32.23 2.59
C SER A 267 16.50 32.99 2.34
N PHE A 268 16.54 34.30 2.56
CA PHE A 268 15.43 35.20 2.29
C PHE A 268 15.94 36.27 1.34
N PRO A 269 15.83 36.05 0.01
CA PRO A 269 16.34 36.99 -0.99
C PRO A 269 15.85 38.42 -0.77
N ASP A 270 14.62 38.56 -0.25
CA ASP A 270 14.07 39.82 0.20
C ASP A 270 13.22 39.68 1.49
N LYS A 271 12.46 40.73 1.82
CA LYS A 271 11.61 40.78 3.01
C LYS A 271 10.44 39.77 2.96
N HIS A 272 9.95 39.45 1.76
CA HIS A 272 8.73 38.71 1.48
C HIS A 272 8.98 37.31 0.90
N MET A 273 10.16 37.01 0.36
CA MET A 273 10.47 35.72 -0.27
C MET A 273 11.30 34.81 0.64
N ALA A 274 11.02 33.50 0.57
CA ALA A 274 11.84 32.45 1.14
C ALA A 274 12.40 31.57 0.02
N ARG A 275 13.69 31.22 0.13
CA ARG A 275 14.41 30.33 -0.78
C ARG A 275 14.97 29.14 0.00
N TYR A 276 14.65 27.94 -0.47
CA TYR A 276 15.06 26.68 0.09
C TYR A 276 15.96 25.93 -0.88
N GLU A 277 17.12 25.49 -0.41
CA GLU A 277 18.05 24.66 -1.17
C GLU A 277 18.12 23.29 -0.49
N VAL A 278 17.75 22.25 -1.24
CA VAL A 278 17.70 20.84 -0.80
C VAL A 278 19.07 20.20 -1.03
N ALA A 279 19.46 19.30 -0.14
CA ALA A 279 20.70 18.56 -0.27
C ALA A 279 20.66 17.60 -1.48
N GLU A 280 21.69 17.66 -2.31
CA GLU A 280 21.84 16.76 -3.45
C GLU A 280 21.90 15.30 -3.00
N ASP A 281 22.64 15.01 -1.92
CA ASP A 281 22.72 13.68 -1.32
C ASP A 281 21.35 13.12 -0.93
N PHE A 282 20.45 13.98 -0.41
CA PHE A 282 19.08 13.59 -0.06
C PHE A 282 18.27 13.19 -1.30
N VAL A 283 18.43 13.93 -2.40
CA VAL A 283 17.73 13.64 -3.67
C VAL A 283 18.33 12.40 -4.35
N MET A 284 19.66 12.25 -4.34
CA MET A 284 20.35 11.08 -4.87
C MET A 284 19.96 9.81 -4.13
N ALA A 285 19.81 9.88 -2.81
CA ALA A 285 19.33 8.78 -1.98
C ALA A 285 17.88 8.34 -2.30
N ARG A 286 17.10 9.17 -3.00
CA ARG A 286 15.74 8.82 -3.46
C ARG A 286 15.69 8.39 -4.91
N THR A 287 16.66 8.81 -5.72
CA THR A 287 16.60 8.65 -7.19
C THR A 287 16.50 7.19 -7.62
N PHE A 288 17.15 6.27 -6.89
CA PHE A 288 17.03 4.83 -7.17
C PHE A 288 15.67 4.23 -6.79
N LEU A 289 14.93 4.85 -5.86
CA LEU A 289 13.59 4.43 -5.46
C LEU A 289 12.52 4.96 -6.44
N GLU A 290 12.75 6.13 -7.04
CA GLU A 290 11.83 6.82 -7.97
C GLU A 290 11.99 6.41 -9.44
N ARG A 291 12.99 5.60 -9.78
CA ARG A 291 13.23 5.19 -11.17
C ARG A 291 12.08 4.34 -11.71
N ARG A 292 11.88 4.36 -13.04
CA ARG A 292 11.00 3.39 -13.70
C ARG A 292 11.58 1.99 -13.55
N TRP A 293 10.80 1.10 -12.95
CA TRP A 293 11.13 -0.32 -12.82
C TRP A 293 10.68 -1.07 -14.06
N THR A 294 11.50 -2.03 -14.50
CA THR A 294 11.11 -2.99 -15.53
C THR A 294 10.02 -3.94 -14.99
N PRO A 295 9.22 -4.61 -15.85
CA PRO A 295 8.23 -5.57 -15.40
C PRO A 295 8.80 -6.69 -14.51
N GLU A 296 10.03 -7.11 -14.77
CA GLU A 296 10.76 -8.12 -13.98
C GLU A 296 11.16 -7.61 -12.59
N GLU A 297 11.69 -6.39 -12.52
CA GLU A 297 12.00 -5.74 -11.24
C GLU A 297 10.75 -5.52 -10.41
N GLU A 298 9.67 -5.05 -11.03
CA GLU A 298 8.40 -4.82 -10.36
C GLU A 298 7.80 -6.13 -9.82
N ALA A 299 7.90 -7.22 -10.58
CA ALA A 299 7.50 -8.55 -10.11
C ALA A 299 8.31 -8.99 -8.88
N THR A 300 9.63 -8.74 -8.90
CA THR A 300 10.53 -9.08 -7.79
C THR A 300 10.25 -8.21 -6.55
N ILE A 301 10.03 -6.91 -6.73
CA ILE A 301 9.63 -5.98 -5.66
C ILE A 301 8.32 -6.44 -5.02
N ARG A 302 7.31 -6.76 -5.82
CA ARG A 302 6.03 -7.29 -5.32
C ARG A 302 6.22 -8.60 -4.56
N ALA A 303 7.09 -9.50 -5.02
CA ALA A 303 7.38 -10.74 -4.33
C ALA A 303 8.05 -10.51 -2.96
N LEU A 304 8.99 -9.56 -2.87
CA LEU A 304 9.59 -9.15 -1.59
C LEU A 304 8.54 -8.56 -0.64
N ILE A 305 7.68 -7.67 -1.12
CA ILE A 305 6.61 -7.04 -0.32
C ILE A 305 5.62 -8.09 0.21
N ARG A 306 5.21 -9.05 -0.64
CA ARG A 306 4.34 -10.17 -0.21
C ARG A 306 4.94 -11.02 0.90
N ASN A 307 6.27 -11.04 1.02
CA ASN A 307 6.99 -11.71 2.11
C ASN A 307 7.38 -10.74 3.23
N ASN A 308 6.60 -9.66 3.41
CA ASN A 308 6.73 -8.66 4.48
C ASN A 308 8.02 -7.82 4.46
N VAL A 309 8.73 -7.76 3.33
CA VAL A 309 9.80 -6.76 3.15
C VAL A 309 9.14 -5.40 2.91
N ARG A 310 9.51 -4.37 3.69
CA ARG A 310 8.98 -3.01 3.46
C ARG A 310 9.27 -2.57 2.03
N ALA A 311 8.29 -1.94 1.38
CA ALA A 311 8.38 -1.59 -0.03
C ALA A 311 9.58 -0.71 -0.40
N GLY A 312 9.95 0.27 0.45
CA GLY A 312 11.20 1.03 0.26
C GLY A 312 12.44 0.15 0.31
N GLY A 313 12.49 -0.81 1.23
CA GLY A 313 13.56 -1.80 1.33
C GLY A 313 13.58 -2.76 0.14
N ALA A 314 12.42 -3.22 -0.34
CA ALA A 314 12.32 -4.10 -1.51
C ALA A 314 12.89 -3.42 -2.77
N ARG A 315 12.53 -2.15 -3.00
CA ARG A 315 13.08 -1.32 -4.09
C ARG A 315 14.58 -1.11 -3.96
N GLU A 316 15.07 -0.77 -2.75
CA GLU A 316 16.50 -0.64 -2.48
C GLU A 316 17.26 -1.94 -2.81
N LEU A 317 16.77 -3.09 -2.36
CA LEU A 317 17.40 -4.38 -2.64
C LEU A 317 17.43 -4.67 -4.15
N VAL A 318 16.32 -4.48 -4.86
CA VAL A 318 16.29 -4.72 -6.31
C VAL A 318 17.20 -3.75 -7.07
N ALA A 319 17.23 -2.46 -6.71
CA ALA A 319 18.12 -1.48 -7.33
C ALA A 319 19.61 -1.78 -7.07
N THR A 320 19.96 -2.21 -5.85
CA THR A 320 21.37 -2.35 -5.44
C THR A 320 21.93 -3.76 -5.66
N LYS A 321 21.08 -4.78 -5.63
CA LYS A 321 21.46 -6.20 -5.72
C LYS A 321 20.94 -6.92 -6.96
N GLY A 322 20.00 -6.31 -7.69
CA GLY A 322 19.40 -6.90 -8.89
C GLY A 322 18.32 -7.95 -8.59
N THR A 323 17.54 -8.30 -9.61
CA THR A 323 16.42 -9.25 -9.53
C THR A 323 16.90 -10.66 -9.26
N VAL A 324 17.99 -11.09 -9.88
CA VAL A 324 18.55 -12.45 -9.76
C VAL A 324 18.84 -12.81 -8.30
N LEU A 325 19.57 -11.96 -7.59
CA LEU A 325 19.92 -12.22 -6.20
C LEU A 325 18.68 -12.18 -5.30
N CYS A 326 17.81 -11.18 -5.47
CA CYS A 326 16.58 -11.09 -4.70
C CYS A 326 15.69 -12.34 -4.87
N ASN A 327 15.53 -12.81 -6.10
CA ASN A 327 14.75 -14.00 -6.42
C ASN A 327 15.41 -15.29 -5.89
N TYR A 328 16.73 -15.37 -5.85
CA TYR A 328 17.45 -16.47 -5.22
C TYR A 328 17.07 -16.61 -3.73
N TYR A 329 17.15 -15.53 -2.96
CA TYR A 329 16.75 -15.54 -1.54
C TYR A 329 15.25 -15.76 -1.33
N LEU A 330 14.40 -15.21 -2.21
CA LEU A 330 12.95 -15.46 -2.18
C LEU A 330 12.61 -16.93 -2.38
N ARG A 331 13.27 -17.60 -3.34
CA ARG A 331 13.11 -19.03 -3.58
C ARG A 331 13.64 -19.87 -2.42
N ALA A 332 14.69 -19.40 -1.74
CA ALA A 332 15.28 -20.10 -0.62
C ALA A 332 14.45 -20.02 0.66
N LEU A 333 13.65 -18.95 0.82
CA LEU A 333 12.91 -18.64 2.04
C LEU A 333 12.08 -19.81 2.60
N PRO A 334 11.29 -20.57 1.81
CA PRO A 334 10.50 -21.69 2.32
C PRO A 334 11.34 -22.84 2.91
N TYR A 335 12.61 -22.93 2.54
CA TYR A 335 13.54 -23.98 2.98
C TYR A 335 14.33 -23.58 4.23
N GLN A 336 14.25 -22.31 4.64
CA GLN A 336 15.00 -21.82 5.81
C GLN A 336 14.31 -22.23 7.10
N LYS A 337 15.10 -22.76 8.04
CA LYS A 337 14.61 -23.11 9.37
C LYS A 337 14.62 -21.89 10.28
N TRP A 338 13.65 -21.81 11.18
CA TRP A 338 13.59 -20.81 12.27
C TRP A 338 13.40 -19.34 11.83
N VAL A 339 12.83 -19.08 10.66
CA VAL A 339 12.52 -17.72 10.21
C VAL A 339 11.21 -17.24 10.84
N ARG A 340 11.30 -16.40 11.88
CA ARG A 340 10.14 -15.78 12.56
C ARG A 340 9.62 -14.52 11.87
N ASP A 341 10.51 -13.78 11.20
CA ASP A 341 10.21 -12.56 10.46
C ASP A 341 10.80 -12.70 9.04
N PRO A 342 10.00 -13.17 8.07
CA PRO A 342 10.43 -13.33 6.69
C PRO A 342 10.98 -12.05 6.06
N GLY A 343 10.36 -10.90 6.36
CA GLY A 343 10.76 -9.62 5.81
C GLY A 343 12.12 -9.17 6.34
N GLY A 344 12.29 -9.22 7.66
CA GLY A 344 13.56 -8.93 8.32
C GLY A 344 14.68 -9.89 7.92
N PHE A 345 14.37 -11.17 7.72
CA PHE A 345 15.30 -12.17 7.18
C PHE A 345 15.74 -11.80 5.77
N LEU A 346 14.81 -11.71 4.82
CA LEU A 346 15.11 -11.41 3.42
C LEU A 346 15.93 -10.14 3.28
N TYR A 347 15.50 -9.06 3.94
CA TYR A 347 16.20 -7.79 3.88
C TYR A 347 17.66 -7.91 4.37
N LYS A 348 17.86 -8.51 5.55
CA LYS A 348 19.20 -8.66 6.15
C LYS A 348 20.12 -9.55 5.32
N TYR A 349 19.59 -10.65 4.77
CA TYR A 349 20.37 -11.64 4.05
C TYR A 349 20.74 -11.17 2.65
N ILE A 350 19.81 -10.56 1.91
CA ILE A 350 20.08 -9.99 0.58
C ILE A 350 21.02 -8.78 0.69
N SER A 351 20.77 -7.86 1.63
CA SER A 351 21.60 -6.66 1.80
C SER A 351 23.06 -6.97 2.11
N LYS A 352 23.31 -8.00 2.92
CA LYS A 352 24.65 -8.41 3.39
C LYS A 352 25.20 -9.65 2.69
N GLU A 353 24.50 -10.16 1.67
CA GLU A 353 24.87 -11.37 0.91
C GLU A 353 25.24 -12.53 1.82
N LYS A 354 24.41 -12.77 2.84
CA LYS A 354 24.68 -13.79 3.84
C LYS A 354 24.47 -15.19 3.25
N PRO A 355 25.32 -16.16 3.61
CA PRO A 355 25.12 -17.55 3.19
C PRO A 355 23.80 -18.08 3.74
N LEU A 356 23.15 -18.95 2.97
CA LEU A 356 21.92 -19.64 3.37
C LEU A 356 22.26 -20.97 4.02
N ASP A 357 21.47 -21.37 5.01
CA ASP A 357 21.63 -22.69 5.65
C ASP A 357 21.15 -23.82 4.72
N VAL A 358 20.16 -23.52 3.88
CA VAL A 358 19.66 -24.41 2.83
C VAL A 358 19.55 -23.63 1.54
N GLU A 359 20.28 -24.02 0.51
CA GLU A 359 20.15 -23.38 -0.80
C GLU A 359 18.81 -23.74 -1.46
N PRO A 360 18.24 -22.85 -2.28
CA PRO A 360 17.03 -23.17 -3.04
C PRO A 360 17.33 -24.35 -3.99
N PRO A 361 16.39 -25.30 -4.16
CA PRO A 361 16.59 -26.41 -5.08
C PRO A 361 16.86 -25.90 -6.50
N GLN A 362 17.96 -26.34 -7.10
CA GLN A 362 18.43 -25.89 -8.42
C GLN A 362 17.65 -26.49 -9.61
N ARG A 363 16.68 -27.38 -9.35
CA ARG A 363 15.90 -28.04 -10.41
C ARG A 363 14.94 -27.06 -11.07
N PHE A 364 15.39 -26.39 -12.13
CA PHE A 364 14.62 -25.92 -13.31
C PHE A 364 15.52 -25.48 -14.48
N LEU A 365 16.82 -25.80 -14.50
CA LEU A 365 17.69 -25.56 -15.68
C LEU A 365 17.74 -26.77 -16.62
N GLU A 366 17.68 -28.00 -16.10
CA GLU A 366 17.75 -29.22 -16.92
C GLU A 366 16.46 -29.50 -17.72
N GLU A 367 15.29 -29.04 -17.24
CA GLU A 367 14.02 -29.20 -17.97
C GLU A 367 13.86 -28.20 -19.13
N ALA A 368 14.64 -27.11 -19.14
CA ALA A 368 14.68 -26.15 -20.24
C ALA A 368 15.62 -26.58 -21.38
N GLU A 369 16.50 -27.57 -21.16
CA GLU A 369 17.38 -28.13 -22.19
C GLU A 369 16.72 -29.32 -22.95
N VAL A 370 15.57 -29.81 -22.49
CA VAL A 370 14.74 -30.77 -23.24
C VAL A 370 13.68 -30.02 -24.04
N VAL A 371 14.12 -29.11 -24.91
CA VAL A 371 13.29 -28.64 -26.03
C VAL A 371 13.36 -29.74 -27.10
N PRO A 372 12.23 -30.32 -27.55
CA PRO A 372 12.26 -31.14 -28.75
C PRO A 372 12.79 -30.31 -29.91
N ASP A 373 13.84 -30.82 -30.55
CA ASP A 373 14.41 -30.32 -31.78
C ASP A 373 13.31 -30.06 -32.82
N TYR A 374 12.91 -28.80 -32.98
CA TYR A 374 12.17 -28.34 -34.15
C TYR A 374 13.17 -28.10 -35.27
N GLY A 375 13.70 -29.19 -35.82
CA GLY A 375 14.38 -29.19 -37.10
C GLY A 375 13.43 -28.68 -38.19
N ASP A 376 13.93 -27.70 -38.94
CA ASP A 376 13.48 -27.27 -40.26
C ASP A 376 12.02 -26.82 -40.42
N LEU A 377 11.70 -25.57 -40.05
CA LEU A 377 10.73 -24.76 -40.82
C LEU A 377 11.13 -23.27 -40.80
N ALA A 378 11.97 -22.88 -41.75
CA ALA A 378 12.06 -21.51 -42.24
C ALA A 378 10.85 -21.20 -43.16
N PRO A 379 10.47 -19.92 -43.34
CA PRO A 379 9.15 -19.52 -43.83
C PRO A 379 9.05 -19.59 -45.36
N VAL A 380 7.88 -19.98 -45.87
CA VAL A 380 7.52 -19.78 -47.29
C VAL A 380 6.27 -18.92 -47.36
N GLU A 381 6.41 -17.73 -47.95
CA GLU A 381 5.34 -16.84 -48.37
C GLU A 381 4.58 -17.44 -49.58
N GLY A 382 3.26 -17.24 -49.66
CA GLY A 382 2.49 -17.46 -50.90
C GLY A 382 1.05 -17.95 -50.70
N THR A 383 0.09 -17.05 -50.96
CA THR A 383 -1.36 -17.20 -51.21
C THR A 383 -1.79 -18.39 -52.11
N PRO A 384 -3.09 -18.74 -52.29
CA PRO A 384 -4.34 -18.11 -51.82
C PRO A 384 -5.46 -19.05 -51.30
N ALA A 385 -6.56 -18.42 -50.85
CA ALA A 385 -7.79 -19.02 -50.34
C ALA A 385 -8.71 -19.67 -51.41
N ALA A 386 -9.45 -20.71 -50.99
CA ALA A 386 -10.86 -21.09 -51.29
C ALA A 386 -11.03 -22.63 -51.43
N PRO A 387 -12.24 -23.22 -51.32
CA PRO A 387 -13.49 -22.76 -50.69
C PRO A 387 -14.05 -23.75 -49.63
N MET A 388 -15.10 -23.32 -48.93
CA MET A 388 -15.94 -24.15 -48.05
C MET A 388 -16.61 -25.27 -48.83
N ASP A 389 -16.57 -26.48 -48.28
CA ASP A 389 -17.59 -27.51 -48.54
C ASP A 389 -17.91 -28.27 -47.24
N ASP A 390 -19.20 -28.50 -47.10
CA ASP A 390 -20.00 -29.01 -45.98
C ASP A 390 -19.73 -30.49 -45.69
N VAL A 391 -19.32 -30.83 -44.46
CA VAL A 391 -19.58 -32.16 -43.87
C VAL A 391 -19.89 -32.03 -42.37
N SER A 392 -21.07 -32.51 -42.03
CA SER A 392 -21.73 -32.57 -40.74
C SER A 392 -20.89 -33.12 -39.58
N THR A 393 -20.90 -32.39 -38.46
CA THR A 393 -20.50 -32.87 -37.12
C THR A 393 -21.63 -33.65 -36.45
N PRO A 394 -21.40 -34.87 -35.95
CA PRO A 394 -22.25 -35.48 -34.93
C PRO A 394 -21.85 -35.00 -33.53
N ASP A 395 -22.87 -34.74 -32.71
CA ASP A 395 -22.90 -34.44 -31.28
C ASP A 395 -21.58 -34.60 -30.49
N ALA A 396 -21.01 -33.46 -30.09
CA ALA A 396 -20.15 -33.34 -28.93
C ALA A 396 -20.62 -32.14 -28.11
N GLU A 397 -20.89 -32.39 -26.84
CA GLU A 397 -21.39 -31.45 -25.84
C GLU A 397 -20.51 -30.18 -25.77
N PRO A 398 -21.10 -29.00 -25.58
CA PRO A 398 -20.33 -27.76 -25.49
C PRO A 398 -19.50 -27.73 -24.21
N GLU A 399 -18.17 -27.63 -24.36
CA GLU A 399 -17.31 -27.14 -23.28
C GLU A 399 -17.68 -25.67 -23.02
N ASP A 400 -18.28 -25.42 -21.85
CA ASP A 400 -18.72 -24.11 -21.41
C ASP A 400 -17.53 -23.14 -21.30
N VAL A 401 -17.62 -22.10 -22.13
CA VAL A 401 -16.86 -20.86 -22.07
C VAL A 401 -17.74 -19.82 -21.36
N ASP A 402 -17.77 -19.78 -20.02
CA ASP A 402 -18.06 -18.59 -19.19
C ASP A 402 -18.04 -19.00 -17.68
N GLU A 403 -16.96 -18.77 -16.92
CA GLU A 403 -17.06 -18.85 -15.44
C GLU A 403 -17.13 -17.44 -14.83
N ARG A 404 -18.34 -16.88 -14.89
CA ARG A 404 -18.82 -15.94 -13.87
C ARG A 404 -18.89 -16.70 -12.53
N PRO A 405 -18.71 -16.06 -11.35
CA PRO A 405 -18.83 -16.75 -10.08
C PRO A 405 -20.27 -17.29 -9.90
N THR A 406 -20.45 -18.59 -10.12
CA THR A 406 -21.70 -19.30 -9.82
C THR A 406 -21.88 -19.37 -8.30
N SER A 407 -23.02 -18.91 -7.80
CA SER A 407 -23.41 -19.13 -6.40
C SER A 407 -23.65 -20.63 -6.18
N TRP A 408 -22.92 -21.22 -5.24
CA TRP A 408 -22.95 -22.67 -5.01
C TRP A 408 -23.79 -23.03 -3.78
N LYS A 409 -24.53 -24.14 -3.87
CA LYS A 409 -25.27 -24.75 -2.75
C LYS A 409 -24.69 -26.13 -2.41
N PRO A 410 -24.56 -26.50 -1.12
CA PRO A 410 -24.13 -27.84 -0.74
C PRO A 410 -25.06 -28.91 -1.31
N ASP A 411 -24.50 -30.05 -1.71
CA ASP A 411 -25.26 -31.19 -2.22
C ASP A 411 -26.20 -31.74 -1.14
N ALA A 412 -27.47 -31.96 -1.48
CA ALA A 412 -28.51 -32.30 -0.51
C ALA A 412 -28.32 -33.68 0.14
N GLN A 413 -27.57 -34.58 -0.50
CA GLN A 413 -27.39 -35.96 -0.05
C GLN A 413 -25.99 -36.20 0.55
N THR A 414 -24.96 -35.51 0.04
CA THR A 414 -23.55 -35.70 0.42
C THR A 414 -22.92 -34.51 1.14
N GLY A 415 -23.57 -33.34 1.15
CA GLY A 415 -23.03 -32.11 1.72
C GLY A 415 -22.78 -32.16 3.23
N ALA A 416 -23.63 -32.85 3.99
CA ALA A 416 -23.43 -33.03 5.43
C ALA A 416 -22.20 -33.90 5.74
N ALA A 417 -22.03 -35.00 4.99
CA ALA A 417 -20.86 -35.87 5.11
C ALA A 417 -19.56 -35.16 4.67
N ALA A 418 -19.64 -34.33 3.61
CA ALA A 418 -18.53 -33.50 3.15
C ALA A 418 -18.09 -32.48 4.20
N ALA A 419 -19.04 -31.78 4.84
CA ALA A 419 -18.76 -30.80 5.89
C ALA A 419 -18.16 -31.45 7.15
N ASP A 420 -18.66 -32.62 7.55
CA ASP A 420 -18.13 -33.37 8.68
C ASP A 420 -16.73 -33.92 8.42
N LEU A 421 -16.46 -34.42 7.21
CA LEU A 421 -15.11 -34.85 6.81
C LEU A 421 -14.15 -33.66 6.79
N TRP A 422 -14.55 -32.54 6.20
CA TRP A 422 -13.73 -31.34 6.12
C TRP A 422 -13.35 -30.81 7.50
N ARG A 423 -14.30 -30.79 8.44
CA ARG A 423 -14.02 -30.41 9.84
C ARG A 423 -12.97 -31.31 10.48
N ARG A 424 -13.02 -32.62 10.21
CA ARG A 424 -12.05 -33.61 10.75
C ARG A 424 -10.69 -33.54 10.06
N VAL A 425 -10.64 -33.18 8.77
CA VAL A 425 -9.39 -32.92 8.04
C VAL A 425 -8.70 -31.68 8.62
N LEU A 426 -9.45 -30.59 8.84
CA LEU A 426 -8.91 -29.37 9.45
C LEU A 426 -8.44 -29.60 10.90
N GLN A 427 -9.09 -30.49 11.66
CA GLN A 427 -8.62 -30.89 12.99
C GLN A 427 -7.30 -31.67 12.96
N ASP A 428 -7.09 -32.54 11.98
CA ASP A 428 -5.80 -33.26 11.83
C ASP A 428 -4.66 -32.35 11.37
N MET A 429 -5.01 -31.19 10.81
CA MET A 429 -4.08 -30.15 10.41
C MET A 429 -3.68 -29.25 11.60
N ASP A 430 -4.43 -29.31 12.71
CA ASP A 430 -4.12 -28.56 13.93
C ASP A 430 -2.82 -29.09 14.54
N GLY A 431 -1.79 -28.24 14.58
CA GLY A 431 -0.43 -28.59 14.99
C GLY A 431 0.56 -28.89 13.85
N LYS A 432 0.09 -29.10 12.60
CA LYS A 432 0.95 -29.20 11.40
C LYS A 432 1.03 -27.88 10.63
N ILE A 433 -0.02 -27.06 10.72
CA ILE A 433 -0.12 -25.73 10.14
C ILE A 433 -0.41 -24.76 11.28
N ASP A 434 0.16 -23.55 11.21
CA ASP A 434 -0.07 -22.56 12.25
C ASP A 434 -1.55 -22.12 12.28
N ALA A 435 -2.09 -21.87 13.48
CA ALA A 435 -3.50 -21.55 13.68
C ALA A 435 -3.94 -20.24 12.97
N THR A 436 -2.99 -19.38 12.57
CA THR A 436 -3.29 -18.13 11.86
C THR A 436 -3.49 -18.41 10.37
N SER A 437 -2.66 -19.26 9.76
CA SER A 437 -2.86 -19.76 8.39
C SER A 437 -4.15 -20.58 8.26
N LEU A 438 -4.52 -21.36 9.28
CA LEU A 438 -5.80 -22.08 9.29
C LEU A 438 -6.99 -21.11 9.24
N ARG A 439 -7.01 -20.07 10.08
CA ARG A 439 -8.10 -19.07 10.11
C ARG A 439 -8.18 -18.21 8.86
N VAL A 440 -7.05 -17.78 8.31
CA VAL A 440 -7.06 -16.84 7.17
C VAL A 440 -7.56 -17.52 5.89
N TRP A 441 -7.17 -18.77 5.66
CA TRP A 441 -7.40 -19.42 4.36
C TRP A 441 -8.53 -20.43 4.38
N PHE A 442 -8.79 -21.09 5.51
CA PHE A 442 -9.78 -22.18 5.58
C PHE A 442 -11.10 -21.77 6.24
N ASP A 443 -11.18 -20.64 6.96
CA ASP A 443 -12.46 -20.15 7.54
C ASP A 443 -13.48 -19.78 6.45
N SER A 444 -13.00 -19.38 5.27
CA SER A 444 -13.83 -19.04 4.10
C SER A 444 -14.02 -20.22 3.14
N CYS A 445 -13.43 -21.38 3.43
CA CYS A 445 -13.57 -22.60 2.62
C CYS A 445 -14.75 -23.45 3.09
N GLN A 446 -15.55 -23.97 2.16
CA GLN A 446 -16.66 -24.85 2.50
C GLN A 446 -16.65 -26.12 1.66
N ALA A 447 -16.69 -27.29 2.31
CA ALA A 447 -16.92 -28.55 1.61
C ALA A 447 -18.39 -28.69 1.22
N ILE A 448 -18.63 -28.94 -0.06
CA ILE A 448 -19.97 -28.90 -0.67
C ILE A 448 -20.46 -30.26 -1.17
N SER A 449 -19.54 -31.19 -1.47
CA SER A 449 -19.90 -32.52 -1.97
C SER A 449 -18.80 -33.52 -1.64
N LEU A 450 -19.23 -34.77 -1.38
CA LEU A 450 -18.36 -35.92 -1.21
C LEU A 450 -18.96 -37.09 -2.00
N ALA A 451 -18.45 -37.31 -3.21
CA ALA A 451 -18.90 -38.35 -4.12
C ALA A 451 -17.70 -39.05 -4.76
N ASP A 452 -17.78 -40.37 -4.97
CA ASP A 452 -16.73 -41.16 -5.65
C ASP A 452 -15.31 -40.99 -5.09
N GLY A 453 -15.19 -40.81 -3.77
CA GLY A 453 -13.89 -40.56 -3.11
C GLY A 453 -13.30 -39.17 -3.36
N ARG A 454 -14.05 -38.26 -3.99
CA ARG A 454 -13.64 -36.89 -4.27
C ARG A 454 -14.35 -35.92 -3.33
N LEU A 455 -13.56 -35.18 -2.56
CA LEU A 455 -14.06 -34.08 -1.72
C LEU A 455 -13.99 -32.77 -2.52
N THR A 456 -15.12 -32.10 -2.70
CA THR A 456 -15.16 -30.80 -3.38
C THR A 456 -15.31 -29.67 -2.38
N VAL A 457 -14.38 -28.71 -2.42
CA VAL A 457 -14.32 -27.54 -1.54
C VAL A 457 -14.43 -26.26 -2.35
N VAL A 458 -15.35 -25.38 -1.94
CA VAL A 458 -15.51 -24.05 -2.51
C VAL A 458 -14.60 -23.07 -1.78
N VAL A 459 -13.95 -22.21 -2.55
CA VAL A 459 -13.12 -21.10 -2.08
C VAL A 459 -13.65 -19.77 -2.63
N PRO A 460 -13.41 -18.64 -1.93
CA PRO A 460 -14.09 -17.37 -2.24
C PRO A 460 -13.60 -16.67 -3.51
N ASN A 461 -12.44 -17.02 -4.04
CA ASN A 461 -11.87 -16.42 -5.25
C ASN A 461 -10.80 -17.32 -5.89
N PRO A 462 -10.41 -17.09 -7.16
CA PRO A 462 -9.38 -17.89 -7.84
C PRO A 462 -8.02 -17.86 -7.14
N PHE A 463 -7.69 -16.77 -6.43
CA PHE A 463 -6.44 -16.68 -5.68
C PHE A 463 -6.41 -17.66 -4.48
N ALA A 464 -7.52 -17.82 -3.78
CA ALA A 464 -7.65 -18.80 -2.71
C ALA A 464 -7.59 -20.23 -3.25
N LYS A 465 -8.08 -20.47 -4.48
CA LYS A 465 -7.98 -21.78 -5.16
C LYS A 465 -6.52 -22.14 -5.41
N ASP A 466 -5.81 -21.28 -6.13
CA ASP A 466 -4.39 -21.49 -6.46
C ASP A 466 -3.55 -21.65 -5.19
N TYR A 467 -3.86 -20.87 -4.14
CA TYR A 467 -3.14 -20.93 -2.88
C TYR A 467 -3.38 -22.24 -2.12
N VAL A 468 -4.62 -22.68 -1.98
CA VAL A 468 -4.97 -23.96 -1.33
C VAL A 468 -4.36 -25.13 -2.10
N GLU A 469 -4.47 -25.14 -3.43
CA GLU A 469 -3.93 -26.20 -4.28
C GLU A 469 -2.39 -26.24 -4.22
N THR A 470 -1.72 -25.09 -4.34
CA THR A 470 -0.24 -25.03 -4.41
C THR A 470 0.43 -25.26 -3.06
N ARG A 471 -0.12 -24.69 -1.97
CA ARG A 471 0.54 -24.72 -0.64
C ARG A 471 0.09 -25.87 0.24
N PHE A 472 -1.16 -26.30 0.10
CA PHE A 472 -1.76 -27.29 1.00
C PHE A 472 -2.34 -28.50 0.28
N GLY A 473 -2.36 -28.53 -1.06
CA GLY A 473 -2.93 -29.62 -1.84
C GLY A 473 -2.37 -30.98 -1.42
N SER A 474 -1.04 -31.11 -1.35
CA SER A 474 -0.40 -32.37 -0.95
C SER A 474 -0.73 -32.81 0.49
N VAL A 475 -0.78 -31.86 1.43
CA VAL A 475 -1.07 -32.14 2.85
C VAL A 475 -2.55 -32.48 3.05
N LEU A 476 -3.44 -31.80 2.33
CA LEU A 476 -4.87 -32.04 2.34
C LEU A 476 -5.20 -33.39 1.72
N GLU A 477 -4.61 -33.72 0.57
CA GLU A 477 -4.80 -35.02 -0.07
C GLU A 477 -4.29 -36.16 0.80
N GLU A 478 -3.16 -36.00 1.49
CA GLU A 478 -2.65 -36.99 2.44
C GLU A 478 -3.62 -37.19 3.63
N ALA A 479 -4.14 -36.10 4.20
CA ALA A 479 -5.11 -36.15 5.30
C ALA A 479 -6.46 -36.75 4.87
N ILE A 480 -6.91 -36.46 3.65
CA ILE A 480 -8.14 -37.02 3.06
C ILE A 480 -7.93 -38.51 2.76
N ALA A 481 -6.78 -38.89 2.17
CA ALA A 481 -6.45 -40.28 1.87
C ALA A 481 -6.31 -41.14 3.13
N GLY A 482 -5.82 -40.56 4.23
CA GLY A 482 -5.79 -41.21 5.55
C GLY A 482 -7.16 -41.54 6.12
N ARG A 483 -8.23 -40.87 5.65
CA ARG A 483 -9.60 -41.03 6.15
C ARG A 483 -10.55 -41.75 5.19
N LEU A 484 -10.37 -41.60 3.88
CA LEU A 484 -11.22 -42.19 2.83
C LEU A 484 -10.55 -43.29 2.01
N GLY A 485 -9.25 -43.55 2.21
CA GLY A 485 -8.46 -44.51 1.44
C GLY A 485 -7.62 -43.87 0.33
N LYS A 486 -6.64 -44.62 -0.19
CA LYS A 486 -5.58 -44.11 -1.10
C LYS A 486 -6.05 -43.53 -2.43
N SER A 487 -7.31 -43.75 -2.81
CA SER A 487 -7.89 -43.26 -4.07
C SER A 487 -8.58 -41.91 -3.92
N ALA A 488 -8.62 -41.33 -2.72
CA ALA A 488 -9.34 -40.10 -2.47
C ALA A 488 -8.60 -38.85 -3.01
N ARG A 489 -9.35 -37.90 -3.54
CA ARG A 489 -8.83 -36.68 -4.21
C ARG A 489 -9.54 -35.42 -3.72
N LEU A 490 -8.82 -34.31 -3.70
CA LEU A 490 -9.38 -32.99 -3.43
C LEU A 490 -9.70 -32.28 -4.75
N LYS A 491 -10.89 -31.68 -4.86
CA LYS A 491 -11.23 -30.74 -5.95
C LYS A 491 -11.55 -29.38 -5.34
N VAL A 492 -10.84 -28.34 -5.77
CA VAL A 492 -11.09 -26.97 -5.32
C VAL A 492 -11.79 -26.17 -6.42
N VAL A 493 -12.87 -25.49 -6.08
CA VAL A 493 -13.68 -24.71 -7.03
C VAL A 493 -13.93 -23.31 -6.49
N VAL A 494 -14.06 -22.32 -7.36
CA VAL A 494 -14.32 -20.93 -6.98
C VAL A 494 -15.83 -20.68 -6.96
N GLY A 495 -16.34 -20.04 -5.92
CA GLY A 495 -17.76 -19.70 -5.86
C GLY A 495 -18.10 -18.73 -4.73
N GLU A 496 -19.14 -17.91 -4.94
CA GLU A 496 -19.70 -17.07 -3.90
C GLU A 496 -20.73 -17.86 -3.07
N ARG A 497 -20.76 -17.57 -1.77
CA ARG A 497 -21.72 -18.17 -0.84
C ARG A 497 -23.13 -17.64 -1.17
N ALA A 498 -24.07 -18.55 -1.46
CA ALA A 498 -25.49 -18.23 -1.60
C ALA A 498 -26.13 -17.81 -0.27
#